data_AF-A0A849BVV0-F1
#
_entry.id   AF-A0A849BVV0-F1
#
_cell.length_a   1.000
_cell.length_b   1.000
_cell.length_c   1.000
_cell.angle_alpha   90.00
_cell.angle_beta   90.00
_cell.angle_gamma   90.00
#
_symmetry.space_group_name_H-M   'P 1'
#
loop_
_entity.id
_entity.type
_entity.pdbx_description
1 polymer ?
#
loop_
_entity_poly.entity_id
_entity_poly.type
_entity_poly.pdbx_seq_one_letter_code
_entity_poly.pdbx_strand_id
1 'polypeptide(L)'
;MKRRTRGGTIRAAVITGVSLLSISLIGVGARGAPESPPTEQQLADYIAAGRTVADSGSAGSGSSCNSGSGTGSGNGSGDCLGGSGSSSGLSGGYASDTVGHGPSMTSWLAAFGYGLANGDAAPPGSNDWNCEPTPEHPRPVVLLHGTWMNAYNGFAYMGQPIKDAGYCTFTMNYGRSNVIEGGGLGSVLPGVMGTGYIQDSAKQTAQFVDRVLAATGASEVDIIAHSQGGSMANWYTKYEGGAAKVNKLITYGATHHGTTLVGIGALGRAINNFGIDILGFIEIFVGHAGIQQTVGSDFINKLNENGDTVPGVDYTVVGTRYDEITTPHELTFLTPGPGSTVRNVVLQDGCEQDLSDHLTIMYSPRALSIALRALDPAANHQLECTFNPWLIGGGGKL
;
A
#
# COMPACT_ATOMS: atom_id res chain seq x y z
N MET A 1 13.18 31.06 -77.18
CA MET A 1 12.49 30.00 -77.95
C MET A 1 11.88 29.02 -76.94
N LYS A 2 10.53 28.88 -76.93
CA LYS A 2 9.64 27.89 -76.25
C LYS A 2 9.82 27.63 -74.72
N ARG A 3 8.93 28.14 -73.82
CA ARG A 3 7.63 27.58 -73.30
C ARG A 3 7.79 26.20 -72.62
N ARG A 4 7.32 25.88 -71.39
CA ARG A 4 6.01 26.07 -70.68
C ARG A 4 6.20 25.59 -69.20
N THR A 5 5.85 26.33 -68.15
CA THR A 5 4.59 26.40 -67.34
C THR A 5 4.13 25.17 -66.52
N ARG A 6 3.93 25.41 -65.20
CA ARG A 6 2.88 24.95 -64.25
C ARG A 6 2.84 23.44 -63.92
N GLY A 7 2.51 22.95 -62.72
CA GLY A 7 1.89 23.49 -61.50
C GLY A 7 1.02 22.38 -60.86
N GLY A 8 0.87 22.37 -59.53
CA GLY A 8 -0.04 21.49 -58.76
C GLY A 8 0.61 20.19 -58.26
N THR A 9 0.26 19.60 -57.12
CA THR A 9 -0.80 19.83 -56.13
C THR A 9 -0.49 18.94 -54.90
N ILE A 10 -0.85 19.42 -53.71
CA ILE A 10 -0.88 18.69 -52.44
C ILE A 10 -1.77 17.46 -52.55
N ARG A 11 -1.30 16.27 -52.12
CA ARG A 11 -2.12 15.22 -51.50
C ARG A 11 -1.29 14.38 -50.52
N ALA A 12 -1.75 14.35 -49.28
CA ALA A 12 -1.31 13.45 -48.22
C ALA A 12 -1.76 12.01 -48.53
N ALA A 13 -0.93 11.03 -48.15
CA ALA A 13 -1.33 9.63 -48.06
C ALA A 13 -0.74 9.05 -46.77
N VAL A 14 -1.61 8.90 -45.76
CA VAL A 14 -1.41 8.05 -44.59
C VAL A 14 -1.68 6.62 -45.05
N ILE A 15 -0.68 5.73 -44.92
CA ILE A 15 -0.87 4.28 -45.13
C ILE A 15 -0.56 3.59 -43.80
N THR A 16 -1.62 3.10 -43.18
CA THR A 16 -1.64 2.18 -42.05
C THR A 16 -1.18 0.80 -42.52
N GLY A 17 -0.13 0.25 -41.94
CA GLY A 17 0.34 -1.11 -42.19
C GLY A 17 0.13 -1.99 -40.96
N VAL A 18 -0.93 -2.80 -40.96
CA VAL A 18 -1.11 -3.93 -40.03
C VAL A 18 -0.65 -5.19 -40.75
N SER A 19 0.41 -5.83 -40.27
CA SER A 19 0.87 -7.13 -40.76
C SER A 19 0.21 -8.25 -39.94
N LEU A 20 -0.74 -8.94 -40.55
CA LEU A 20 -1.26 -10.24 -40.10
C LEU A 20 -0.30 -11.34 -40.58
N LEU A 21 0.29 -12.08 -39.64
CA LEU A 21 1.03 -13.31 -39.92
C LEU A 21 0.13 -14.50 -39.54
N SER A 22 -0.45 -15.13 -40.55
CA SER A 22 -1.22 -16.38 -40.44
C SER A 22 -0.26 -17.57 -40.47
N ILE A 23 -0.19 -18.32 -39.36
CA ILE A 23 0.39 -19.67 -39.36
C ILE A 23 -0.74 -20.68 -39.21
N SER A 24 -0.92 -21.45 -40.28
CA SER A 24 -1.84 -22.59 -40.37
C SER A 24 -1.20 -23.83 -39.75
N LEU A 25 -1.90 -24.50 -38.82
CA LEU A 25 -1.67 -25.89 -38.45
C LEU A 25 -3.00 -26.64 -38.48
N ILE A 26 -3.10 -27.61 -39.39
CA ILE A 26 -4.20 -28.56 -39.51
C ILE A 26 -3.81 -29.81 -38.71
N GLY A 27 -4.69 -30.26 -37.80
CA GLY A 27 -4.49 -31.48 -37.01
C GLY A 27 -5.63 -31.79 -36.03
N VAL A 28 -6.78 -32.18 -36.58
CA VAL A 28 -7.98 -32.90 -36.05
C VAL A 28 -7.99 -33.39 -34.59
N GLY A 29 -9.04 -33.01 -33.84
CA GLY A 29 -9.56 -33.76 -32.67
C GLY A 29 -10.56 -33.02 -31.77
N ALA A 30 -11.86 -33.24 -31.97
CA ALA A 30 -13.02 -32.95 -31.08
C ALA A 30 -13.27 -31.50 -30.58
N ARG A 31 -14.31 -30.86 -31.13
CA ARG A 31 -14.88 -29.57 -30.67
C ARG A 31 -15.72 -29.79 -29.40
N GLY A 32 -15.20 -29.43 -28.23
CA GLY A 32 -16.02 -28.90 -27.14
C GLY A 32 -16.33 -27.43 -27.41
N ALA A 33 -17.52 -26.94 -27.02
CA ALA A 33 -17.80 -25.50 -27.01
C ALA A 33 -16.72 -24.80 -26.14
N PRO A 34 -16.28 -23.57 -26.47
CA PRO A 34 -15.37 -22.85 -25.60
C PRO A 34 -16.01 -22.75 -24.22
N GLU A 35 -15.35 -23.31 -23.21
CA GLU A 35 -15.77 -23.14 -21.82
C GLU A 35 -15.84 -21.64 -21.52
N SER A 36 -16.93 -21.21 -20.90
CA SER A 36 -17.03 -19.85 -20.39
C SER A 36 -15.84 -19.58 -19.48
N PRO A 37 -15.21 -18.39 -19.56
CA PRO A 37 -14.13 -18.05 -18.63
C PRO A 37 -14.63 -18.22 -17.19
N PRO A 38 -13.80 -18.76 -16.28
CA PRO A 38 -14.18 -18.98 -14.90
C PRO A 38 -14.61 -17.66 -14.25
N THR A 39 -15.64 -17.71 -13.41
CA THR A 39 -16.08 -16.54 -12.66
C THR A 39 -15.01 -16.14 -11.63
N GLU A 40 -15.04 -14.87 -11.19
CA GLU A 40 -14.08 -14.34 -10.21
C GLU A 40 -14.03 -15.19 -8.92
N GLN A 41 -15.19 -15.70 -8.48
CA GLN A 41 -15.29 -16.61 -7.34
C GLN A 41 -14.67 -17.99 -7.63
N GLN A 42 -14.90 -18.55 -8.83
CA GLN A 42 -14.33 -19.85 -9.20
C GLN A 42 -12.80 -19.82 -9.27
N LEU A 43 -12.23 -18.67 -9.62
CA LEU A 43 -10.79 -18.48 -9.63
C LEU A 43 -10.23 -18.30 -8.20
N ALA A 44 -10.93 -17.56 -7.33
CA ALA A 44 -10.60 -17.46 -5.91
C ALA A 44 -10.62 -18.84 -5.24
N ASP A 45 -11.66 -19.64 -5.52
CA ASP A 45 -11.81 -21.01 -5.01
C ASP A 45 -10.72 -21.95 -5.54
N TYR A 46 -10.34 -21.83 -6.83
CA TYR A 46 -9.29 -22.63 -7.45
C TYR A 46 -7.91 -22.37 -6.84
N ILE A 47 -7.63 -21.12 -6.48
CA ILE A 47 -6.37 -20.72 -5.83
C ILE A 47 -6.39 -21.09 -4.34
N ALA A 48 -7.53 -20.93 -3.65
CA ALA A 48 -7.70 -21.36 -2.26
C ALA A 48 -7.56 -22.87 -2.09
N ALA A 49 -7.93 -23.66 -3.10
CA ALA A 49 -7.79 -25.11 -3.14
C ALA A 49 -6.35 -25.62 -3.40
N GLY A 50 -5.31 -24.80 -3.16
CA GLY A 50 -3.91 -25.04 -3.49
C GLY A 50 -3.44 -26.51 -3.42
N ARG A 51 -2.55 -26.90 -4.36
CA ARG A 51 -2.02 -28.27 -4.49
C ARG A 51 -1.59 -28.84 -3.13
N THR A 52 -2.24 -29.93 -2.73
CA THR A 52 -1.79 -30.78 -1.62
C THR A 52 -0.39 -31.31 -1.92
N VAL A 53 0.63 -30.75 -1.28
CA VAL A 53 1.96 -31.34 -1.24
C VAL A 53 1.98 -32.32 -0.07
N ALA A 54 2.30 -33.58 -0.37
CA ALA A 54 2.32 -34.66 0.59
C ALA A 54 3.27 -34.36 1.76
N ASP A 55 2.82 -34.67 2.98
CA ASP A 55 3.57 -34.62 4.23
C ASP A 55 4.94 -35.34 4.10
N SER A 56 6.03 -34.59 4.22
CA SER A 56 7.32 -35.13 4.62
C SER A 56 7.65 -34.55 5.99
N GLY A 57 7.28 -35.29 7.04
CA GLY A 57 7.52 -34.88 8.41
C GLY A 57 8.99 -34.58 8.69
N SER A 58 9.24 -33.50 9.43
CA SER A 58 10.46 -33.36 10.21
C SER A 58 10.19 -32.51 11.46
N ALA A 59 10.63 -33.05 12.58
CA ALA A 59 10.42 -32.54 13.93
C ALA A 59 11.32 -31.34 14.26
N GLY A 60 10.78 -30.45 15.11
CA GLY A 60 11.48 -29.73 16.18
C GLY A 60 12.68 -28.82 15.85
N SER A 61 12.49 -27.51 16.03
CA SER A 61 13.40 -26.73 16.90
C SER A 61 12.65 -25.51 17.45
N GLY A 62 12.49 -25.47 18.76
CA GLY A 62 11.98 -24.29 19.47
C GLY A 62 13.11 -23.29 19.69
N SER A 63 12.78 -22.00 19.67
CA SER A 63 13.62 -20.98 20.28
C SER A 63 12.85 -20.36 21.44
N SER A 64 13.39 -20.59 22.64
CA SER A 64 12.91 -20.14 23.93
C SER A 64 13.45 -18.76 24.26
N CYS A 65 12.58 -17.79 24.51
CA CYS A 65 12.91 -16.66 25.38
C CYS A 65 12.28 -16.94 26.74
N ASN A 66 13.10 -17.35 27.69
CA ASN A 66 12.68 -17.60 29.07
C ASN A 66 12.79 -16.29 29.85
N SER A 67 11.66 -15.71 30.25
CA SER A 67 11.63 -14.55 31.15
C SER A 67 11.97 -15.00 32.57
N GLY A 68 13.22 -14.78 32.99
CA GLY A 68 13.65 -14.99 34.37
C GLY A 68 13.31 -13.77 35.23
N SER A 69 12.34 -13.92 36.13
CA SER A 69 12.11 -13.04 37.27
C SER A 69 13.23 -13.22 38.30
N GLY A 70 13.91 -12.14 38.68
CA GLY A 70 14.94 -12.19 39.73
C GLY A 70 15.47 -10.80 40.11
N THR A 71 15.14 -10.38 41.31
CA THR A 71 15.66 -9.20 42.01
C THR A 71 17.18 -9.29 42.20
N GLY A 72 17.95 -8.26 41.82
CA GLY A 72 19.37 -8.16 42.16
C GLY A 72 20.09 -7.00 41.48
N SER A 73 20.65 -6.09 42.29
CA SER A 73 21.56 -5.02 41.88
C SER A 73 22.79 -5.54 41.12
N GLY A 74 23.17 -4.86 40.04
CA GLY A 74 24.49 -5.01 39.41
C GLY A 74 24.54 -4.43 38.01
N ASN A 75 25.36 -3.39 37.81
CA ASN A 75 25.74 -2.86 36.49
C ASN A 75 26.18 -4.00 35.55
N GLY A 76 25.52 -4.11 34.40
CA GLY A 76 25.91 -5.00 33.32
C GLY A 76 25.46 -4.42 31.98
N SER A 77 26.42 -3.85 31.27
CA SER A 77 26.32 -3.46 29.86
C SER A 77 25.90 -4.68 29.03
N GLY A 78 24.67 -4.69 28.53
CA GLY A 78 24.18 -5.71 27.61
C GLY A 78 24.02 -5.10 26.23
N ASP A 79 25.01 -5.32 25.37
CA ASP A 79 25.03 -4.90 23.98
C ASP A 79 23.87 -5.53 23.20
N CYS A 80 22.81 -4.74 22.93
CA CYS A 80 21.83 -5.04 21.90
C CYS A 80 22.40 -4.61 20.54
N LEU A 81 23.41 -5.33 20.04
CA LEU A 81 23.87 -5.18 18.66
C LEU A 81 22.82 -5.79 17.72
N GLY A 82 22.44 -4.99 16.72
CA GLY A 82 21.38 -5.25 15.78
C GLY A 82 21.49 -6.62 15.11
N GLY A 83 20.48 -7.45 15.35
CA GLY A 83 20.15 -8.59 14.51
C GLY A 83 18.90 -8.24 13.73
N SER A 84 19.01 -8.20 12.40
CA SER A 84 17.90 -8.17 11.46
C SER A 84 16.96 -9.34 11.77
N GLY A 85 15.87 -9.07 12.48
CA GLY A 85 14.90 -10.08 12.89
C GLY A 85 14.03 -10.52 11.73
N SER A 86 14.56 -11.37 10.85
CA SER A 86 13.75 -12.08 9.86
C SER A 86 12.99 -13.21 10.55
N SER A 87 11.72 -12.99 10.88
CA SER A 87 10.79 -14.04 11.30
C SER A 87 10.42 -14.90 10.09
N SER A 88 11.24 -15.92 9.83
CA SER A 88 10.97 -16.93 8.80
C SER A 88 10.08 -18.03 9.38
N GLY A 89 8.77 -17.81 9.32
CA GLY A 89 7.78 -18.87 9.40
C GLY A 89 7.44 -19.35 7.99
N LEU A 90 7.59 -20.65 7.72
CA LEU A 90 7.25 -21.29 6.44
C LEU A 90 5.73 -21.27 6.21
N SER A 91 5.22 -20.12 5.77
CA SER A 91 4.00 -19.84 4.98
C SER A 91 3.63 -18.38 5.24
N GLY A 92 3.97 -17.47 4.32
CA GLY A 92 3.65 -16.04 4.45
C GLY A 92 4.90 -15.16 4.37
N GLY A 93 4.76 -13.96 3.81
CA GLY A 93 5.86 -13.02 3.63
C GLY A 93 6.44 -12.49 4.94
N TYR A 94 7.51 -11.68 4.87
CA TYR A 94 8.18 -11.08 6.02
C TYR A 94 8.17 -9.54 5.97
N ALA A 95 8.51 -8.91 7.10
CA ALA A 95 8.72 -7.46 7.21
C ALA A 95 10.20 -7.11 7.38
N SER A 96 10.59 -5.88 7.06
CA SER A 96 11.93 -5.35 7.31
C SER A 96 11.91 -3.92 7.81
N ASP A 97 12.92 -3.58 8.63
CA ASP A 97 13.20 -2.19 8.98
C ASP A 97 13.80 -1.45 7.77
N THR A 98 13.59 -0.14 7.72
CA THR A 98 14.24 0.71 6.73
C THR A 98 15.69 1.04 7.12
N VAL A 99 16.52 1.37 6.14
CA VAL A 99 17.93 1.70 6.29
C VAL A 99 18.23 3.05 5.63
N GLY A 100 18.78 3.97 6.42
CA GLY A 100 19.09 5.33 5.95
C GLY A 100 17.85 6.10 5.49
N HIS A 101 18.06 7.24 4.84
CA HIS A 101 16.99 8.12 4.36
C HIS A 101 17.15 8.44 2.89
N GLY A 102 16.07 8.36 2.14
CA GLY A 102 16.01 8.90 0.78
C GLY A 102 15.66 10.41 0.77
N PRO A 103 15.76 11.06 -0.39
CA PRO A 103 15.42 12.48 -0.53
C PRO A 103 13.92 12.73 -0.42
N SER A 104 13.53 13.97 -0.10
CA SER A 104 12.13 14.38 -0.24
C SER A 104 11.75 14.53 -1.71
N MET A 105 10.56 14.08 -2.08
CA MET A 105 10.07 14.11 -3.46
C MET A 105 8.60 14.49 -3.51
N THR A 106 8.23 15.34 -4.48
CA THR A 106 6.84 15.78 -4.70
C THR A 106 6.12 15.00 -5.79
N SER A 107 6.85 14.21 -6.59
CA SER A 107 6.29 13.37 -7.64
C SER A 107 6.32 11.90 -7.22
N TRP A 108 5.16 11.25 -7.28
CA TRP A 108 5.03 9.83 -7.00
C TRP A 108 5.90 8.99 -7.92
N LEU A 109 5.95 9.31 -9.22
CA LEU A 109 6.75 8.56 -10.20
C LEU A 109 8.24 8.59 -9.90
N ALA A 110 8.77 9.77 -9.56
CA ALA A 110 10.18 9.91 -9.19
C ALA A 110 10.49 9.09 -7.91
N ALA A 111 9.59 9.16 -6.93
CA ALA A 111 9.74 8.42 -5.67
C ALA A 111 9.63 6.90 -5.87
N PHE A 112 8.68 6.45 -6.70
CA PHE A 112 8.52 5.05 -7.05
C PHE A 112 9.78 4.51 -7.74
N GLY A 113 10.28 5.20 -8.77
CA GLY A 113 11.52 4.82 -9.47
C GLY A 113 12.74 4.76 -8.54
N TYR A 114 12.91 5.74 -7.65
CA TYR A 114 13.96 5.70 -6.62
C TYR A 114 13.77 4.51 -5.67
N GLY A 115 12.53 4.26 -5.22
CA GLY A 115 12.17 3.18 -4.32
C GLY A 115 12.41 1.79 -4.90
N LEU A 116 12.32 1.60 -6.23
CA LEU A 116 12.68 0.32 -6.85
C LEU A 116 14.18 0.00 -6.67
N ALA A 117 15.04 1.02 -6.79
CA ALA A 117 16.48 0.86 -6.60
C ALA A 117 16.91 0.89 -5.13
N ASN A 118 16.10 1.48 -4.25
CA ASN A 118 16.39 1.70 -2.84
C ASN A 118 15.23 1.22 -1.96
N GLY A 119 14.85 -0.05 -2.12
CA GLY A 119 13.63 -0.61 -1.53
C GLY A 119 13.53 -0.52 -0.01
N ASP A 120 14.66 -0.52 0.68
CA ASP A 120 14.72 -0.41 2.14
C ASP A 120 15.00 1.01 2.63
N ALA A 121 15.03 2.04 1.78
CA ALA A 121 15.23 3.42 2.27
C ALA A 121 14.06 3.88 3.16
N ALA A 122 14.34 4.69 4.18
CA ALA A 122 13.29 5.39 4.92
C ALA A 122 12.87 6.67 4.16
N PRO A 123 11.59 7.05 4.19
CA PRO A 123 11.17 8.38 3.77
C PRO A 123 11.79 9.43 4.72
N PRO A 124 12.06 10.65 4.24
CA PRO A 124 12.59 11.71 5.08
C PRO A 124 11.65 11.98 6.26
N GLY A 125 12.23 12.32 7.41
CA GLY A 125 11.48 12.62 8.63
C GLY A 125 10.99 11.40 9.43
N SER A 126 11.32 10.18 9.03
CA SER A 126 10.87 8.95 9.72
C SER A 126 11.99 8.16 10.39
N ASN A 127 11.59 7.26 11.30
CA ASN A 127 12.43 6.25 11.95
C ASN A 127 13.59 6.81 12.77
N ASP A 128 13.37 7.96 13.42
CA ASP A 128 14.20 8.41 14.53
C ASP A 128 13.74 7.71 15.81
N TRP A 129 14.36 6.58 16.14
CA TRP A 129 14.02 5.76 17.31
C TRP A 129 14.39 6.40 18.65
N ASN A 130 15.04 7.57 18.66
CA ASN A 130 15.25 8.37 19.87
C ASN A 130 14.25 9.52 19.97
N CYS A 131 13.25 9.61 19.09
CA CYS A 131 12.24 10.65 19.15
C CYS A 131 11.30 10.44 20.34
N GLU A 132 11.13 11.48 21.15
CA GLU A 132 10.25 11.49 22.32
C GLU A 132 8.97 12.30 21.98
N PRO A 133 7.77 11.69 22.00
CA PRO A 133 6.52 12.41 21.82
C PRO A 133 6.34 13.52 22.86
N THR A 134 5.86 14.69 22.45
CA THR A 134 5.66 15.83 23.37
C THR A 134 4.26 15.81 23.98
N PRO A 135 3.98 16.57 25.05
CA PRO A 135 2.62 16.71 25.56
C PRO A 135 1.60 17.22 24.52
N GLU A 136 2.04 18.05 23.57
CA GLU A 136 1.22 18.57 22.47
C GLU A 136 0.94 17.49 21.41
N HIS A 137 1.92 16.61 21.16
CA HIS A 137 1.82 15.50 20.20
C HIS A 137 2.20 14.18 20.89
N PRO A 138 1.37 13.66 21.82
CA PRO A 138 1.77 12.59 22.75
C PRO A 138 1.78 11.19 22.12
N ARG A 139 1.34 11.04 20.87
CA ARG A 139 1.28 9.77 20.16
C ARG A 139 2.20 9.82 18.94
N PRO A 140 3.09 8.82 18.77
CA PRO A 140 3.84 8.69 17.54
C PRO A 140 2.92 8.29 16.38
N VAL A 141 3.35 8.62 15.16
CA VAL A 141 2.61 8.35 13.92
C VAL A 141 3.26 7.20 13.16
N VAL A 142 2.50 6.15 12.87
CA VAL A 142 2.94 5.01 12.06
C VAL A 142 2.44 5.17 10.62
N LEU A 143 3.36 5.09 9.66
CA LEU A 143 3.11 5.27 8.23
C LEU A 143 3.15 3.91 7.51
N LEU A 144 2.07 3.54 6.82
CA LEU A 144 1.91 2.23 6.17
C LEU A 144 1.65 2.36 4.66
N HIS A 145 2.59 1.85 3.85
CA HIS A 145 2.55 1.94 2.38
C HIS A 145 1.46 1.04 1.77
N GLY A 146 1.23 1.16 0.46
CA GLY A 146 0.25 0.34 -0.27
C GLY A 146 0.83 -0.90 -0.96
N THR A 147 0.01 -1.54 -1.81
CA THR A 147 0.40 -2.66 -2.67
C THR A 147 1.53 -2.26 -3.62
N TRP A 148 2.55 -3.10 -3.75
CA TRP A 148 3.71 -2.93 -4.63
C TRP A 148 4.61 -1.71 -4.32
N MET A 149 4.38 -1.08 -3.18
CA MET A 149 5.13 0.05 -2.69
C MET A 149 6.12 -0.41 -1.61
N ASN A 150 6.88 0.55 -1.08
CA ASN A 150 7.71 0.40 0.09
C ASN A 150 7.59 1.65 0.98
N ALA A 151 8.19 1.61 2.16
CA ALA A 151 8.15 2.69 3.14
C ALA A 151 8.55 4.05 2.53
N TYR A 152 9.60 4.08 1.70
CA TYR A 152 10.06 5.30 1.06
C TYR A 152 9.03 5.85 0.08
N ASN A 153 8.68 5.10 -0.97
CA ASN A 153 7.79 5.64 -2.02
C ASN A 153 6.33 5.80 -1.57
N GLY A 154 5.95 5.24 -0.43
CA GLY A 154 4.69 5.55 0.26
C GLY A 154 4.62 6.96 0.82
N PHE A 155 5.74 7.51 1.30
CA PHE A 155 5.74 8.72 2.13
C PHE A 155 6.88 9.70 1.84
N ALA A 156 7.55 9.58 0.68
CA ALA A 156 8.66 10.47 0.29
C ALA A 156 8.26 11.96 0.26
N TYR A 157 6.96 12.26 0.11
CA TYR A 157 6.42 13.61 0.26
C TYR A 157 6.01 13.93 1.70
N MET A 158 5.08 13.15 2.27
CA MET A 158 4.44 13.49 3.56
C MET A 158 5.33 13.32 4.79
N GLY A 159 6.36 12.48 4.74
CA GLY A 159 7.16 12.13 5.91
C GLY A 159 7.82 13.35 6.59
N GLN A 160 8.52 14.18 5.81
CA GLN A 160 9.22 15.35 6.36
C GLN A 160 8.26 16.42 6.88
N PRO A 161 7.20 16.84 6.14
CA PRO A 161 6.24 17.80 6.66
C PRO A 161 5.52 17.36 7.94
N ILE A 162 5.24 16.06 8.11
CA ILE A 162 4.65 15.55 9.35
C ILE A 162 5.67 15.64 10.50
N LYS A 163 6.95 15.35 10.26
CA LYS A 163 8.01 15.57 11.25
C LYS A 163 8.16 17.06 11.59
N ASP A 164 8.14 17.93 10.59
CA ASP A 164 8.25 19.39 10.77
C ASP A 164 7.06 19.96 11.57
N ALA A 165 5.91 19.30 11.50
CA ALA A 165 4.76 19.59 12.36
C ALA A 165 4.90 19.05 13.80
N GLY A 166 6.03 18.43 14.15
CA GLY A 166 6.37 18.04 15.53
C GLY A 166 6.04 16.59 15.89
N TYR A 167 5.65 15.73 14.95
CA TYR A 167 5.32 14.34 15.22
C TYR A 167 6.55 13.42 15.12
N CYS A 168 6.68 12.48 16.05
CA CYS A 168 7.58 11.34 15.90
C CYS A 168 6.98 10.35 14.90
N THR A 169 7.60 10.16 13.73
CA THR A 169 7.06 9.27 12.68
C THR A 169 7.90 8.01 12.51
N PHE A 170 7.20 6.89 12.31
CA PHE A 170 7.78 5.56 12.16
C PHE A 170 7.16 4.82 10.98
N THR A 171 7.93 3.99 10.30
CA THR A 171 7.45 3.19 9.17
C THR A 171 8.27 1.93 9.01
N MET A 172 7.70 0.93 8.35
CA MET A 172 8.37 -0.31 8.02
C MET A 172 8.00 -0.77 6.62
N ASN A 173 8.78 -1.72 6.13
CA ASN A 173 8.46 -2.50 4.95
C ASN A 173 7.75 -3.79 5.37
N TYR A 174 6.61 -4.09 4.75
CA TYR A 174 5.78 -5.24 5.13
C TYR A 174 5.37 -6.08 3.93
N GLY A 175 4.93 -7.32 4.20
CA GLY A 175 4.37 -8.19 3.18
C GLY A 175 5.35 -8.52 2.05
N ARG A 176 6.66 -8.60 2.34
CA ARG A 176 7.68 -9.06 1.39
C ARG A 176 7.49 -10.55 1.17
N SER A 177 7.05 -10.94 -0.02
CA SER A 177 6.86 -12.34 -0.39
C SER A 177 7.47 -12.58 -1.75
N ASN A 178 8.24 -13.66 -1.90
CA ASN A 178 8.78 -14.05 -3.21
C ASN A 178 7.74 -14.80 -4.06
N VAL A 179 8.06 -15.10 -5.31
CA VAL A 179 7.14 -15.77 -6.24
C VAL A 179 6.64 -17.12 -5.70
N ILE A 180 7.52 -17.90 -5.04
CA ILE A 180 7.20 -19.24 -4.50
C ILE A 180 6.28 -19.13 -3.28
N GLU A 181 6.45 -18.08 -2.48
CA GLU A 181 5.60 -17.70 -1.34
C GLU A 181 4.30 -16.98 -1.76
N GLY A 182 4.07 -16.88 -3.09
CA GLY A 182 2.89 -16.30 -3.70
C GLY A 182 2.83 -14.77 -3.68
N GLY A 183 3.98 -14.10 -3.67
CA GLY A 183 4.10 -12.67 -3.94
C GLY A 183 3.78 -12.26 -5.39
N GLY A 184 3.48 -13.22 -6.27
CA GLY A 184 3.22 -12.99 -7.69
C GLY A 184 4.47 -12.55 -8.45
N LEU A 185 4.39 -12.43 -9.78
CA LEU A 185 5.52 -11.96 -10.59
C LEU A 185 5.95 -10.51 -10.29
N GLY A 186 5.07 -9.69 -9.71
CA GLY A 186 5.43 -8.35 -9.24
C GLY A 186 6.58 -8.37 -8.22
N SER A 187 6.69 -9.42 -7.40
CA SER A 187 7.78 -9.60 -6.42
C SER A 187 9.18 -9.77 -7.03
N VAL A 188 9.28 -10.00 -8.34
CA VAL A 188 10.57 -10.05 -9.06
C VAL A 188 11.20 -8.66 -9.19
N LEU A 189 10.38 -7.61 -9.16
CA LEU A 189 10.87 -6.24 -9.21
C LEU A 189 11.48 -5.85 -7.86
N PRO A 190 12.72 -5.32 -7.85
CA PRO A 190 13.34 -4.90 -6.62
C PRO A 190 12.53 -3.76 -5.96
N GLY A 191 12.45 -3.77 -4.64
CA GLY A 191 11.76 -2.73 -3.87
C GLY A 191 10.23 -2.78 -3.87
N VAL A 192 9.62 -3.79 -4.50
CA VAL A 192 8.16 -4.02 -4.47
C VAL A 192 7.77 -4.86 -3.26
N MET A 193 6.83 -4.38 -2.46
CA MET A 193 6.38 -5.03 -1.21
C MET A 193 4.85 -4.98 -1.06
N GLY A 194 4.30 -5.44 0.06
CA GLY A 194 2.84 -5.58 0.21
C GLY A 194 2.24 -6.57 -0.79
N THR A 195 2.94 -7.70 -1.03
CA THR A 195 2.54 -8.76 -1.97
C THR A 195 2.10 -10.05 -1.27
N GLY A 196 2.59 -10.29 -0.06
CA GLY A 196 2.19 -11.42 0.79
C GLY A 196 0.77 -11.29 1.35
N TYR A 197 0.32 -12.26 2.14
CA TYR A 197 -1.00 -12.19 2.76
C TYR A 197 -1.16 -10.94 3.66
N ILE A 198 -2.31 -10.30 3.57
CA ILE A 198 -2.62 -9.07 4.31
C ILE A 198 -2.74 -9.36 5.81
N GLN A 199 -3.26 -10.52 6.21
CA GLN A 199 -3.34 -10.93 7.62
C GLN A 199 -1.94 -11.07 8.25
N ASP A 200 -0.97 -11.61 7.51
CA ASP A 200 0.40 -11.72 8.00
C ASP A 200 1.05 -10.34 8.11
N SER A 201 0.76 -9.46 7.14
CA SER A 201 1.18 -8.06 7.19
C SER A 201 0.58 -7.30 8.39
N ALA A 202 -0.65 -7.62 8.79
CA ALA A 202 -1.27 -7.07 10.00
C ALA A 202 -0.59 -7.56 11.29
N LYS A 203 -0.18 -8.83 11.36
CA LYS A 203 0.63 -9.36 12.47
C LYS A 203 2.00 -8.71 12.54
N GLN A 204 2.65 -8.50 11.39
CA GLN A 204 3.90 -7.74 11.30
C GLN A 204 3.70 -6.32 11.84
N THR A 205 2.58 -5.68 11.48
CA THR A 205 2.24 -4.34 11.96
C THR A 205 2.02 -4.32 13.46
N ALA A 206 1.37 -5.33 14.03
CA ALA A 206 1.24 -5.47 15.48
C ALA A 206 2.59 -5.48 16.20
N GLN A 207 3.55 -6.26 15.70
CA GLN A 207 4.90 -6.32 16.25
C GLN A 207 5.64 -4.99 16.12
N PHE A 208 5.46 -4.29 15.00
CA PHE A 208 6.08 -2.98 14.78
C PHE A 208 5.51 -1.90 15.68
N VAL A 209 4.18 -1.85 15.83
CA VAL A 209 3.52 -0.92 16.76
C VAL A 209 3.99 -1.17 18.19
N ASP A 210 4.12 -2.43 18.62
CA ASP A 210 4.66 -2.75 19.94
C ASP A 210 6.09 -2.23 20.15
N ARG A 211 6.94 -2.32 19.12
CA ARG A 211 8.29 -1.73 19.15
C ARG A 211 8.24 -0.21 19.25
N VAL A 212 7.36 0.46 18.49
CA VAL A 212 7.20 1.92 18.52
C VAL A 212 6.72 2.39 19.89
N LEU A 213 5.71 1.74 20.47
CA LEU A 213 5.21 2.07 21.81
C LEU A 213 6.28 1.85 22.88
N ALA A 214 7.04 0.75 22.79
CA ALA A 214 8.13 0.47 23.72
C ALA A 214 9.27 1.49 23.64
N ALA A 215 9.62 1.96 22.43
CA ALA A 215 10.69 2.94 22.23
C ALA A 215 10.28 4.36 22.68
N THR A 216 9.03 4.74 22.45
CA THR A 216 8.54 6.10 22.71
C THR A 216 7.91 6.28 24.09
N GLY A 217 7.52 5.18 24.74
CA GLY A 217 6.77 5.20 26.00
C GLY A 217 5.29 5.61 25.87
N ALA A 218 4.81 5.84 24.64
CA ALA A 218 3.40 6.11 24.38
C ALA A 218 2.52 4.87 24.62
N SER A 219 1.25 5.07 24.94
CA SER A 219 0.27 3.98 25.10
C SER A 219 -0.44 3.60 23.80
N GLU A 220 -0.54 4.55 22.86
CA GLU A 220 -1.22 4.40 21.57
C GLU A 220 -0.45 5.11 20.47
N VAL A 221 -0.69 4.70 19.22
CA VAL A 221 -0.19 5.37 18.01
C VAL A 221 -1.35 5.97 17.23
N ASP A 222 -1.04 6.94 16.38
CA ASP A 222 -1.91 7.33 15.27
C ASP A 222 -1.35 6.70 13.97
N ILE A 223 -2.21 6.21 13.08
CA ILE A 223 -1.79 5.53 11.83
C ILE A 223 -2.20 6.38 10.63
N ILE A 224 -1.27 6.57 9.69
CA ILE A 224 -1.55 7.06 8.34
C ILE A 224 -1.22 5.95 7.34
N ALA A 225 -2.19 5.55 6.53
CA ALA A 225 -2.03 4.42 5.63
C ALA A 225 -2.59 4.68 4.23
N HIS A 226 -1.96 4.09 3.23
CA HIS A 226 -2.34 4.22 1.82
C HIS A 226 -2.78 2.89 1.24
N SER A 227 -3.87 2.90 0.46
CA SER A 227 -4.33 1.74 -0.31
C SER A 227 -4.48 0.49 0.58
N GLN A 228 -3.85 -0.64 0.23
CA GLN A 228 -3.78 -1.86 1.05
C GLN A 228 -3.38 -1.61 2.50
N GLY A 229 -2.48 -0.67 2.77
CA GLY A 229 -2.06 -0.35 4.14
C GLY A 229 -3.23 0.06 5.02
N GLY A 230 -4.27 0.67 4.46
CA GLY A 230 -5.47 1.07 5.18
C GLY A 230 -6.37 -0.10 5.56
N SER A 231 -6.67 -1.00 4.62
CA SER A 231 -7.46 -2.22 4.91
C SER A 231 -6.69 -3.19 5.82
N MET A 232 -5.36 -3.28 5.64
CA MET A 232 -4.46 -4.00 6.55
C MET A 232 -4.47 -3.41 7.97
N ALA A 233 -4.38 -2.08 8.12
CA ALA A 233 -4.44 -1.44 9.42
C ALA A 233 -5.81 -1.65 10.10
N ASN A 234 -6.91 -1.66 9.33
CA ASN A 234 -8.24 -1.97 9.86
C ASN A 234 -8.36 -3.45 10.28
N TRP A 235 -7.70 -4.37 9.57
CA TRP A 235 -7.57 -5.74 10.04
C TRP A 235 -6.82 -5.81 11.37
N TYR A 236 -5.69 -5.09 11.48
CA TYR A 236 -4.89 -5.02 12.71
C TYR A 236 -5.72 -4.54 13.91
N THR A 237 -6.53 -3.48 13.75
CA THR A 237 -7.39 -3.00 14.84
C THR A 237 -8.46 -4.01 15.24
N LYS A 238 -9.04 -4.74 14.27
CA LYS A 238 -10.12 -5.71 14.53
C LYS A 238 -9.65 -7.04 15.11
N TYR A 239 -8.50 -7.56 14.66
CA TYR A 239 -8.16 -8.98 14.86
C TYR A 239 -6.79 -9.21 15.52
N GLU A 240 -5.89 -8.24 15.49
CA GLU A 240 -4.49 -8.42 15.93
C GLU A 240 -4.16 -7.56 17.16
N GLY A 241 -5.19 -7.16 17.92
CA GLY A 241 -5.04 -6.42 19.18
C GLY A 241 -4.80 -4.91 19.02
N GLY A 242 -4.94 -4.37 17.81
CA GLY A 242 -4.71 -2.94 17.55
C GLY A 242 -5.76 -2.00 18.16
N ALA A 243 -6.95 -2.49 18.48
CA ALA A 243 -8.03 -1.70 19.09
C ALA A 243 -7.61 -0.89 20.33
N ALA A 244 -6.71 -1.44 21.15
CA ALA A 244 -6.25 -0.79 22.39
C ALA A 244 -4.96 0.03 22.21
N LYS A 245 -4.43 0.08 20.99
CA LYS A 245 -3.11 0.66 20.68
C LYS A 245 -3.17 1.71 19.57
N VAL A 246 -4.34 1.94 18.99
CA VAL A 246 -4.54 2.88 17.87
C VAL A 246 -5.63 3.86 18.26
N ASN A 247 -5.27 5.14 18.30
CA ASN A 247 -6.22 6.21 18.60
C ASN A 247 -6.87 6.76 17.32
N LYS A 248 -6.08 7.10 16.29
CA LYS A 248 -6.59 7.52 14.98
C LYS A 248 -6.12 6.59 13.86
N LEU A 249 -7.04 6.25 12.96
CA LEU A 249 -6.73 5.58 11.69
C LEU A 249 -7.09 6.51 10.51
N ILE A 250 -6.07 7.01 9.83
CA ILE A 250 -6.17 7.96 8.72
C ILE A 250 -5.80 7.22 7.44
N THR A 251 -6.73 7.05 6.51
CA THR A 251 -6.49 6.24 5.30
C THR A 251 -6.77 6.99 4.02
N TYR A 252 -5.97 6.73 2.98
CA TYR A 252 -6.10 7.32 1.65
C TYR A 252 -6.30 6.23 0.59
N GLY A 253 -7.40 6.29 -0.16
CA GLY A 253 -7.72 5.33 -1.23
C GLY A 253 -7.75 3.88 -0.77
N ALA A 254 -8.06 3.62 0.50
CA ALA A 254 -7.94 2.28 1.09
C ALA A 254 -8.98 1.31 0.51
N THR A 255 -8.58 0.06 0.35
CA THR A 255 -9.43 -1.01 -0.18
C THR A 255 -10.30 -1.66 0.92
N HIS A 256 -10.91 -0.85 1.79
CA HIS A 256 -11.71 -1.34 2.94
C HIS A 256 -12.86 -2.24 2.51
N HIS A 257 -13.55 -1.90 1.41
CA HIS A 257 -14.57 -2.73 0.79
C HIS A 257 -14.09 -3.41 -0.50
N GLY A 258 -12.77 -3.48 -0.69
CA GLY A 258 -12.12 -4.08 -1.85
C GLY A 258 -12.04 -3.19 -3.10
N THR A 259 -11.52 -3.77 -4.16
CA THR A 259 -11.38 -3.26 -5.53
C THR A 259 -11.80 -4.35 -6.52
N THR A 260 -11.86 -4.03 -7.81
CA THR A 260 -12.14 -5.01 -8.87
C THR A 260 -10.83 -5.54 -9.47
N LEU A 261 -10.87 -6.70 -10.15
CA LEU A 261 -9.72 -7.16 -10.96
C LEU A 261 -9.33 -6.13 -12.04
N VAL A 262 -10.30 -5.36 -12.55
CA VAL A 262 -10.05 -4.26 -13.48
C VAL A 262 -9.25 -3.14 -12.82
N GLY A 263 -9.56 -2.77 -11.57
CA GLY A 263 -8.83 -1.79 -10.78
C GLY A 263 -7.41 -2.25 -10.46
N ILE A 264 -7.26 -3.51 -10.05
CA ILE A 264 -5.95 -4.16 -9.88
C ILE A 264 -5.14 -4.14 -11.20
N GLY A 265 -5.78 -4.51 -12.32
CA GLY A 265 -5.16 -4.44 -13.63
C GLY A 265 -4.85 -3.00 -14.06
N ALA A 266 -5.63 -2.01 -13.61
CA ALA A 266 -5.35 -0.59 -13.83
C ALA A 266 -4.12 -0.13 -13.06
N LEU A 267 -3.90 -0.62 -11.84
CA LEU A 267 -2.65 -0.39 -11.09
C LEU A 267 -1.44 -0.91 -11.88
N GLY A 268 -1.57 -2.13 -12.40
CA GLY A 268 -0.60 -2.74 -13.32
C GLY A 268 -0.30 -1.88 -14.55
N ARG A 269 -1.35 -1.40 -15.22
CA ARG A 269 -1.21 -0.57 -16.43
C ARG A 269 -0.64 0.80 -16.14
N ALA A 270 -1.02 1.43 -15.02
CA ALA A 270 -0.53 2.74 -14.63
C ALA A 270 1.00 2.72 -14.53
N ILE A 271 1.57 1.77 -13.78
CA ILE A 271 3.03 1.62 -13.66
C ILE A 271 3.69 1.32 -15.02
N ASN A 272 3.11 0.44 -15.84
CA ASN A 272 3.70 0.05 -17.12
C ASN A 272 3.70 1.15 -18.18
N ASN A 273 2.64 1.95 -18.26
CA ASN A 273 2.53 3.06 -19.21
C ASN A 273 3.62 4.13 -19.00
N PHE A 274 4.34 4.10 -17.87
CA PHE A 274 5.48 4.97 -17.58
C PHE A 274 6.85 4.36 -17.91
N GLY A 275 6.87 3.24 -18.65
CA GLY A 275 8.11 2.62 -19.14
C GLY A 275 8.77 1.65 -18.17
N ILE A 276 8.07 1.26 -17.09
CA ILE A 276 8.50 0.22 -16.15
C ILE A 276 7.73 -1.05 -16.53
N ASP A 277 8.34 -1.95 -17.28
CA ASP A 277 7.65 -3.15 -17.77
C ASP A 277 7.26 -4.10 -16.63
N ILE A 278 5.97 -4.11 -16.29
CA ILE A 278 5.40 -4.95 -15.22
C ILE A 278 4.23 -5.84 -15.70
N LEU A 279 3.91 -5.90 -17.00
CA LEU A 279 2.64 -6.46 -17.50
C LEU A 279 2.75 -7.83 -18.19
N GLY A 280 3.77 -8.62 -17.88
CA GLY A 280 4.01 -9.91 -18.55
C GLY A 280 2.77 -10.82 -18.71
N PHE A 281 1.88 -10.95 -17.71
CA PHE A 281 0.60 -11.67 -17.77
C PHE A 281 -0.27 -11.29 -16.56
N ILE A 282 -1.28 -10.42 -16.71
CA ILE A 282 -2.00 -9.73 -15.60
C ILE A 282 -2.48 -10.66 -14.45
N GLU A 283 -2.82 -11.92 -14.71
CA GLU A 283 -3.27 -12.89 -13.68
C GLU A 283 -2.15 -13.47 -12.80
N ILE A 284 -0.91 -13.55 -13.30
CA ILE A 284 0.25 -14.14 -12.57
C ILE A 284 0.99 -13.08 -11.73
N PHE A 285 0.62 -11.80 -11.86
CA PHE A 285 1.40 -10.68 -11.30
C PHE A 285 0.97 -10.22 -9.91
N VAL A 286 -0.25 -10.49 -9.47
CA VAL A 286 -0.89 -9.71 -8.40
C VAL A 286 -0.42 -10.03 -6.98
N GLY A 287 0.10 -11.24 -6.77
CA GLY A 287 0.40 -11.76 -5.44
C GLY A 287 -0.85 -11.97 -4.58
N HIS A 288 -0.67 -12.62 -3.42
CA HIS A 288 -1.75 -12.90 -2.47
C HIS A 288 -2.50 -11.63 -2.06
N ALA A 289 -1.78 -10.54 -1.79
CA ALA A 289 -2.38 -9.29 -1.35
C ALA A 289 -3.31 -8.67 -2.40
N GLY A 290 -2.97 -8.82 -3.69
CA GLY A 290 -3.82 -8.36 -4.78
C GLY A 290 -5.15 -9.10 -4.82
N ILE A 291 -5.10 -10.44 -4.74
CA ILE A 291 -6.30 -11.28 -4.75
C ILE A 291 -7.17 -10.98 -3.52
N GLN A 292 -6.58 -10.81 -2.34
CA GLN A 292 -7.32 -10.50 -1.12
C GLN A 292 -8.01 -9.14 -1.13
N GLN A 293 -7.62 -8.23 -2.03
CA GLN A 293 -8.28 -6.93 -2.15
C GLN A 293 -9.48 -6.98 -3.10
N THR A 294 -9.78 -8.09 -3.78
CA THR A 294 -10.97 -8.14 -4.65
C THR A 294 -12.25 -8.13 -3.83
N VAL A 295 -13.26 -7.40 -4.32
CA VAL A 295 -14.63 -7.46 -3.79
C VAL A 295 -15.09 -8.91 -3.74
N GLY A 296 -15.69 -9.32 -2.62
CA GLY A 296 -16.19 -10.69 -2.42
C GLY A 296 -15.14 -11.72 -2.00
N SER A 297 -13.86 -11.35 -1.91
CA SER A 297 -12.84 -12.24 -1.34
C SER A 297 -13.10 -12.54 0.14
N ASP A 298 -12.61 -13.68 0.62
CA ASP A 298 -12.73 -14.07 2.02
C ASP A 298 -12.15 -13.02 2.98
N PHE A 299 -11.06 -12.37 2.59
CA PHE A 299 -10.47 -11.29 3.38
C PHE A 299 -11.43 -10.10 3.51
N ILE A 300 -11.98 -9.59 2.41
CA ILE A 300 -12.89 -8.43 2.43
C ILE A 300 -14.21 -8.77 3.14
N ASN A 301 -14.75 -9.96 2.90
CA ASN A 301 -15.97 -10.41 3.58
C ASN A 301 -15.74 -10.51 5.09
N LYS A 302 -14.61 -11.09 5.51
CA LYS A 302 -14.25 -11.21 6.93
C LYS A 302 -14.01 -9.84 7.55
N LEU A 303 -13.23 -8.97 6.89
CA LEU A 303 -12.91 -7.63 7.37
C LEU A 303 -14.16 -6.81 7.70
N ASN A 304 -15.24 -6.99 6.93
CA ASN A 304 -16.47 -6.19 7.05
C ASN A 304 -17.63 -6.94 7.75
N GLU A 305 -17.43 -8.17 8.21
CA GLU A 305 -18.51 -9.03 8.74
C GLU A 305 -19.21 -8.44 9.99
N ASN A 306 -18.48 -7.65 10.79
CA ASN A 306 -18.94 -7.06 12.05
C ASN A 306 -19.08 -5.53 11.98
N GLY A 307 -19.23 -5.00 10.76
CA GLY A 307 -19.21 -3.56 10.50
C GLY A 307 -17.79 -3.00 10.33
N ASP A 308 -17.72 -1.73 9.97
CA ASP A 308 -16.51 -1.15 9.37
C ASP A 308 -15.47 -0.71 10.40
N THR A 309 -15.91 -0.41 11.63
CA THR A 309 -15.10 0.24 12.66
C THR A 309 -15.04 -0.54 13.97
N VAL A 310 -14.02 -0.23 14.78
CA VAL A 310 -13.85 -0.70 16.16
C VAL A 310 -14.05 0.47 17.13
N PRO A 311 -14.80 0.29 18.24
CA PRO A 311 -15.00 1.33 19.23
C PRO A 311 -13.68 1.88 19.80
N GLY A 312 -13.63 3.18 20.05
CA GLY A 312 -12.44 3.86 20.60
C GLY A 312 -11.43 4.34 19.55
N VAL A 313 -11.58 3.94 18.28
CA VAL A 313 -10.74 4.42 17.18
C VAL A 313 -11.46 5.53 16.40
N ASP A 314 -10.76 6.62 16.13
CA ASP A 314 -11.23 7.71 15.26
C ASP A 314 -10.74 7.54 13.83
N TYR A 315 -11.66 7.46 12.86
CA TYR A 315 -11.35 7.21 11.46
C TYR A 315 -11.45 8.51 10.64
N THR A 316 -10.41 8.81 9.87
CA THR A 316 -10.49 9.79 8.76
C THR A 316 -10.14 9.08 7.47
N VAL A 317 -11.06 9.07 6.52
CA VAL A 317 -10.95 8.26 5.31
C VAL A 317 -11.08 9.17 4.10
N VAL A 318 -10.04 9.19 3.26
CA VAL A 318 -9.94 10.08 2.13
C VAL A 318 -10.01 9.28 0.83
N GLY A 319 -11.04 9.52 0.03
CA GLY A 319 -11.20 8.97 -1.31
C GLY A 319 -11.02 10.07 -2.36
N THR A 320 -10.72 9.70 -3.61
CA THR A 320 -10.64 10.66 -4.72
C THR A 320 -11.56 10.24 -5.86
N ARG A 321 -12.24 11.20 -6.48
CA ARG A 321 -13.13 10.94 -7.64
C ARG A 321 -12.35 10.44 -8.85
N TYR A 322 -11.03 10.63 -8.86
CA TYR A 322 -10.10 10.18 -9.90
C TYR A 322 -9.42 8.86 -9.54
N ASP A 323 -9.93 8.13 -8.55
CA ASP A 323 -9.40 6.81 -8.20
C ASP A 323 -9.76 5.80 -9.30
N GLU A 324 -8.74 5.18 -9.88
CA GLU A 324 -8.88 4.18 -10.95
C GLU A 324 -8.68 2.75 -10.45
N ILE A 325 -8.36 2.62 -9.15
CA ILE A 325 -8.04 1.36 -8.50
C ILE A 325 -9.20 0.98 -7.59
N THR A 326 -9.50 1.78 -6.58
CA THR A 326 -10.67 1.60 -5.72
C THR A 326 -11.88 2.20 -6.42
N THR A 327 -12.50 1.43 -7.32
CA THR A 327 -13.62 1.90 -8.15
C THR A 327 -14.92 1.16 -7.86
N PRO A 328 -16.03 1.85 -7.52
CA PRO A 328 -16.13 3.30 -7.31
C PRO A 328 -15.40 3.75 -6.04
N HIS A 329 -14.92 5.00 -6.00
CA HIS A 329 -14.09 5.50 -4.89
C HIS A 329 -14.76 5.44 -3.52
N GLU A 330 -16.09 5.44 -3.48
CA GLU A 330 -16.89 5.28 -2.29
C GLU A 330 -16.65 3.94 -1.57
N LEU A 331 -16.11 2.92 -2.25
CA LEU A 331 -15.68 1.67 -1.62
C LEU A 331 -14.58 1.88 -0.57
N THR A 332 -13.85 3.01 -0.61
CA THR A 332 -12.93 3.35 0.47
C THR A 332 -13.65 3.79 1.74
N PHE A 333 -14.86 4.35 1.67
CA PHE A 333 -15.49 5.01 2.81
C PHE A 333 -16.01 4.02 3.83
N LEU A 334 -15.96 4.40 5.11
CA LEU A 334 -16.42 3.58 6.22
C LEU A 334 -17.78 4.06 6.74
N THR A 335 -18.56 3.14 7.26
CA THR A 335 -19.82 3.37 7.96
C THR A 335 -19.55 3.40 9.47
N PRO A 336 -19.90 4.47 10.20
CA PRO A 336 -19.62 4.55 11.63
C PRO A 336 -20.40 3.48 12.41
N GLY A 337 -19.66 2.62 13.11
CA GLY A 337 -20.21 1.71 14.13
C GLY A 337 -20.33 2.39 15.51
N PRO A 338 -21.00 1.75 16.47
CA PRO A 338 -21.15 2.28 17.83
C PRO A 338 -19.80 2.63 18.47
N GLY A 339 -19.71 3.80 19.11
CA GLY A 339 -18.49 4.23 19.82
C GLY A 339 -17.29 4.53 18.93
N SER A 340 -17.49 4.68 17.61
CA SER A 340 -16.45 5.07 16.64
C SER A 340 -16.84 6.37 15.95
N THR A 341 -15.85 7.23 15.68
CA THR A 341 -16.05 8.43 14.84
C THR A 341 -15.55 8.13 13.44
N VAL A 342 -16.33 8.43 12.40
CA VAL A 342 -15.87 8.34 11.01
C VAL A 342 -16.02 9.68 10.30
N ARG A 343 -14.95 10.12 9.64
CA ARG A 343 -14.94 11.26 8.74
C ARG A 343 -14.49 10.82 7.34
N ASN A 344 -15.46 10.54 6.49
CA ASN A 344 -15.25 10.32 5.06
C ASN A 344 -15.05 11.67 4.36
N VAL A 345 -14.01 11.79 3.54
CA VAL A 345 -13.64 13.01 2.81
C VAL A 345 -13.40 12.64 1.36
N VAL A 346 -14.13 13.27 0.44
CA VAL A 346 -13.73 13.26 -0.97
C VAL A 346 -12.68 14.36 -1.15
N LEU A 347 -11.51 14.00 -1.68
CA LEU A 347 -10.37 14.91 -1.81
C LEU A 347 -10.76 16.21 -2.52
N GLN A 348 -11.59 16.13 -3.55
CA GLN A 348 -12.03 17.29 -4.34
C GLN A 348 -13.03 18.21 -3.63
N ASP A 349 -13.65 17.80 -2.52
CA ASP A 349 -14.69 18.59 -1.85
C ASP A 349 -14.12 19.88 -1.27
N GLY A 350 -14.36 21.01 -1.95
CA GLY A 350 -13.77 22.30 -1.60
C GLY A 350 -12.38 22.55 -2.20
N CYS A 351 -11.92 21.69 -3.12
CA CYS A 351 -10.74 21.91 -3.95
C CYS A 351 -10.77 21.10 -5.25
N GLU A 352 -11.60 21.51 -6.20
CA GLU A 352 -11.77 20.82 -7.49
C GLU A 352 -10.51 20.85 -8.39
N GLN A 353 -9.53 21.68 -8.05
CA GLN A 353 -8.25 21.73 -8.77
C GLN A 353 -7.26 20.63 -8.35
N ASP A 354 -7.50 19.93 -7.24
CA ASP A 354 -6.69 18.76 -6.89
C ASP A 354 -7.18 17.54 -7.68
N LEU A 355 -6.40 17.15 -8.69
CA LEU A 355 -6.70 16.05 -9.61
C LEU A 355 -5.99 14.75 -9.23
N SER A 356 -5.53 14.62 -7.98
CA SER A 356 -4.82 13.42 -7.55
C SER A 356 -5.67 12.17 -7.72
N ASP A 357 -5.10 11.14 -8.33
CA ASP A 357 -5.61 9.76 -8.35
C ASP A 357 -5.13 8.96 -7.13
N HIS A 358 -5.38 7.66 -7.18
CA HIS A 358 -4.96 6.67 -6.19
C HIS A 358 -3.48 6.74 -5.84
N LEU A 359 -2.58 6.99 -6.79
CA LEU A 359 -1.13 6.95 -6.59
C LEU A 359 -0.59 8.30 -6.12
N THR A 360 -1.15 9.37 -6.67
CA THR A 360 -0.69 10.74 -6.45
C THR A 360 -1.31 11.41 -5.22
N ILE A 361 -2.34 10.81 -4.61
CA ILE A 361 -2.98 11.35 -3.40
C ILE A 361 -2.01 11.51 -2.22
N MET A 362 -1.05 10.60 -2.05
CA MET A 362 -0.02 10.70 -1.00
C MET A 362 1.02 11.79 -1.26
N TYR A 363 0.95 12.43 -2.42
CA TYR A 363 1.84 13.50 -2.88
C TYR A 363 1.09 14.85 -3.02
N SER A 364 -0.16 14.90 -2.55
CA SER A 364 -0.98 16.11 -2.54
C SER A 364 -0.77 16.94 -1.27
N PRO A 365 -0.51 18.26 -1.38
CA PRO A 365 -0.52 19.19 -0.24
C PRO A 365 -1.86 19.20 0.49
N ARG A 366 -2.95 19.03 -0.25
CA ARG A 366 -4.29 18.96 0.33
C ARG A 366 -4.46 17.70 1.15
N ALA A 367 -4.05 16.55 0.63
CA ALA A 367 -4.06 15.30 1.37
C ALA A 367 -3.24 15.39 2.67
N LEU A 368 -2.07 16.03 2.61
CA LEU A 368 -1.23 16.30 3.78
C LEU A 368 -1.96 17.20 4.81
N SER A 369 -2.59 18.29 4.37
CA SER A 369 -3.36 19.16 5.28
C SER A 369 -4.54 18.42 5.95
N ILE A 370 -5.14 17.44 5.25
CA ILE A 370 -6.18 16.57 5.82
C ILE A 370 -5.59 15.64 6.90
N ALA A 371 -4.38 15.10 6.69
CA ALA A 371 -3.67 14.29 7.69
C ALA A 371 -3.38 15.11 8.94
N LEU A 372 -2.76 16.28 8.78
CA LEU A 372 -2.41 17.17 9.89
C LEU A 372 -3.66 17.60 10.68
N ARG A 373 -4.77 17.92 10.00
CA ARG A 373 -6.07 18.16 10.64
C ARG A 373 -6.62 16.94 11.37
N ALA A 374 -6.42 15.74 10.83
CA ALA A 374 -6.90 14.54 11.50
C ALA A 374 -6.08 14.25 12.77
N LEU A 375 -4.76 14.44 12.72
CA LEU A 375 -3.86 14.26 13.86
C LEU A 375 -4.13 15.30 14.96
N ASP A 376 -4.20 16.58 14.61
CA ASP A 376 -4.54 17.68 15.53
C ASP A 376 -5.52 18.67 14.88
N PRO A 377 -6.83 18.46 15.09
CA PRO A 377 -7.86 19.35 14.57
C PRO A 377 -7.83 20.76 15.16
N ALA A 378 -7.24 20.96 16.35
CA ALA A 378 -7.20 22.25 17.03
C ALA A 378 -6.07 23.14 16.51
N ALA A 379 -4.94 22.55 16.11
CA ALA A 379 -3.87 23.29 15.45
C ALA A 379 -4.12 23.51 13.95
N ASN A 380 -4.81 22.58 13.27
CA ASN A 380 -4.88 22.53 11.80
C ASN A 380 -6.30 22.67 11.24
N HIS A 381 -6.89 23.86 11.33
CA HIS A 381 -8.29 24.07 10.90
C HIS A 381 -8.48 24.28 9.39
N GLN A 382 -7.48 24.84 8.70
CA GLN A 382 -7.57 25.16 7.27
C GLN A 382 -7.05 24.01 6.43
N LEU A 383 -7.82 23.62 5.41
CA LEU A 383 -7.37 22.65 4.41
C LEU A 383 -6.77 23.39 3.22
N GLU A 384 -5.60 22.93 2.79
CA GLU A 384 -4.93 23.47 1.61
C GLU A 384 -5.74 23.17 0.35
N CYS A 385 -5.69 24.09 -0.61
CA CYS A 385 -6.20 23.84 -1.95
C CYS A 385 -5.15 24.19 -2.98
N THR A 386 -4.47 23.15 -3.48
CA THR A 386 -3.39 23.27 -4.46
C THR A 386 -3.64 22.32 -5.61
N PHE A 387 -3.35 22.76 -6.83
CA PHE A 387 -3.39 21.89 -8.00
C PHE A 387 -2.34 20.78 -7.86
N ASN A 388 -2.75 19.52 -7.90
CA ASN A 388 -1.87 18.36 -8.00
C ASN A 388 -2.31 17.54 -9.21
N PRO A 389 -1.43 17.30 -10.20
CA PRO A 389 -1.83 16.65 -11.44
C PRO A 389 -1.97 15.14 -11.29
N TRP A 390 -2.95 14.61 -12.01
CA TRP A 390 -3.20 13.19 -12.22
C TRP A 390 -1.94 12.44 -12.73
N LEU A 391 -1.74 11.21 -12.26
CA LEU A 391 -0.64 10.25 -12.46
C LEU A 391 0.80 10.69 -12.15
N ILE A 392 1.11 11.97 -12.27
CA ILE A 392 2.48 12.49 -12.11
C ILE A 392 2.71 13.01 -10.68
N GLY A 393 1.68 13.62 -10.09
CA GLY A 393 1.81 14.42 -8.86
C GLY A 393 2.70 15.65 -9.07
N GLY A 394 3.19 16.26 -7.99
CA GLY A 394 4.10 17.41 -8.06
C GLY A 394 3.46 18.77 -7.81
N GLY A 395 2.24 18.81 -7.26
CA GLY A 395 1.59 20.04 -6.80
C GLY A 395 2.20 20.63 -5.53
N GLY A 396 2.93 19.82 -4.75
CA GLY A 396 3.62 20.26 -3.56
C GLY A 396 4.90 21.06 -3.85
N LYS A 397 5.19 22.01 -2.96
CA LYS A 397 6.51 22.64 -2.86
C LYS A 397 7.30 21.90 -1.77
N LEU A 398 8.60 21.71 -2.00
CA LEU A 398 9.54 21.17 -1.02
C LEU A 398 9.97 22.24 -0.02
#